data_AF-A0A1Y6LU63-F1
#
_entry.id   AF-A0A1Y6LU63-F1
#
_cell.length_a   1.000
_cell.length_b   1.000
_cell.length_c   1.000
_cell.angle_alpha   90.00
_cell.angle_beta   90.00
_cell.angle_gamma   90.00
#
_symmetry.space_group_name_H-M   'P 1'
#
loop_
_entity.id
_entity.type
_entity.pdbx_description
1 polymer ?
#
loop_
_entity_poly.entity_id
_entity_poly.type
_entity_poly.pdbx_seq_one_letter_code
_entity_poly.pdbx_strand_id
1 'polypeptide(L)'
;MASNFNSSLRLLQIACSGLLTTSVRAQSDPTPRSGSTYGSNYLRTTRDSDVVSTAFEDVDGIELLSPFFMKPESVNEGFANGTQGPTDDSELDYFIRTLANRNDWMSYRPGEFLSEEGRAINYVYLSEPSVEPLAATANSTKLKVYIQAAIHGNEPAADQAALALLGKMDANQTWTASLLSKMDILMLPRYNVDGVHYFQRALANNIDGNREAIKLDRQQSRDIRQRFIDFGPHIAVDLHEFTAPTIYGGDYQHAADALISGGINPNIHPTIRSEVLDRFIPAMGRRLESYNLRWAPYVTGAGSNVSGSEIVFEEAVTEARTGRNAMGLSQAISFLLEMRGIRIADQHFQRRVATALLKIEAILETARDDADEVFSNVESAREDFINGTEDIVVTDSYTPTNATFPLVNRETGQVEQVPITFIATTPSIANLTSSRPAAYLIPRAWADVAARLRVLGLEVQTLESTYRGSVEALYVKNSTLDTSLYEGHVLNTLVMESEMIDVELPAGSFWVSTAQKNAALAFVALEPENIDSFATFGLVPLEVGDEYPIFRVLRG
;
A
#
# COMPACT_ATOMS: atom_id res chain seq x y z
N MET A 1 -36.22 29.11 34.33
CA MET A 1 -36.22 27.63 34.27
C MET A 1 -36.19 27.18 32.81
N ALA A 2 -35.08 27.39 32.12
CA ALA A 2 -34.83 26.88 30.77
C ALA A 2 -33.33 27.03 30.48
N SER A 3 -32.52 26.12 31.00
CA SER A 3 -31.12 25.89 30.63
C SER A 3 -30.66 24.62 31.35
N ASN A 4 -30.44 23.53 30.61
CA ASN A 4 -29.60 22.35 30.96
C ASN A 4 -30.05 21.08 30.21
N PHE A 5 -30.15 21.13 28.88
CA PHE A 5 -30.33 19.93 28.05
C PHE A 5 -29.58 20.10 26.71
N ASN A 6 -28.26 20.30 26.76
CA ASN A 6 -27.45 20.22 25.55
C ASN A 6 -25.99 19.76 25.75
N SER A 7 -25.58 19.44 26.98
CA SER A 7 -24.23 18.94 27.29
C SER A 7 -24.13 17.40 27.31
N SER A 8 -25.25 16.68 27.29
CA SER A 8 -25.27 15.22 27.44
C SER A 8 -25.23 14.44 26.12
N LEU A 9 -25.47 15.08 24.97
CA LEU A 9 -25.37 14.40 23.65
C LEU A 9 -23.94 14.37 23.08
N ARG A 10 -23.07 15.33 23.42
CA ARG A 10 -21.67 15.33 22.94
C ARG A 10 -20.77 14.30 23.63
N LEU A 11 -21.08 13.91 24.87
CA LEU A 11 -20.30 12.91 25.62
C LEU A 11 -20.64 11.46 25.21
N LEU A 12 -21.82 11.21 24.64
CA LEU A 12 -22.24 9.87 24.24
C LEU A 12 -21.71 9.46 22.84
N GLN A 13 -21.45 10.42 21.95
CA GLN A 13 -20.82 10.16 20.64
C GLN A 13 -19.32 9.84 20.76
N ILE A 14 -18.63 10.40 21.75
CA ILE A 14 -17.20 10.14 21.99
C ILE A 14 -17.00 8.74 22.60
N ALA A 15 -17.93 8.27 23.44
CA ALA A 15 -17.86 6.93 24.04
C ALA A 15 -18.12 5.78 23.04
N CYS A 16 -18.86 6.01 21.95
CA CYS A 16 -19.04 5.01 20.89
C CYS A 16 -17.86 4.93 19.91
N SER A 17 -17.02 5.96 19.86
CA SER A 17 -15.82 5.99 19.01
C SER A 17 -14.66 5.18 19.62
N GLY A 18 -14.62 5.08 20.95
CA GLY A 18 -13.59 4.32 21.69
C GLY A 18 -13.83 2.81 21.80
N LEU A 19 -14.90 2.28 21.20
CA LEU A 19 -15.27 0.85 21.25
C LEU A 19 -15.14 0.13 19.90
N LEU A 20 -14.76 0.86 18.84
CA LEU A 20 -14.47 0.33 17.51
C LEU A 20 -13.00 0.53 17.11
N THR A 21 -12.09 0.61 18.08
CA THR A 21 -10.68 0.30 17.84
C THR A 21 -10.50 -1.21 17.80
N THR A 22 -11.20 -1.88 16.89
CA THR A 22 -10.75 -3.20 16.47
C THR A 22 -9.47 -2.95 15.71
N SER A 23 -8.33 -3.38 16.27
CA SER A 23 -7.08 -3.46 15.52
C SER A 23 -7.39 -4.16 14.21
N VAL A 24 -7.42 -3.43 13.09
CA VAL A 24 -7.74 -4.01 11.80
C VAL A 24 -6.63 -5.00 11.49
N ARG A 25 -6.99 -6.28 11.56
CA ARG A 25 -6.05 -7.36 11.31
C ARG A 25 -5.94 -7.47 9.80
N ALA A 26 -4.77 -7.15 9.24
CA ALA A 26 -4.52 -7.46 7.83
C ALA A 26 -4.86 -8.93 7.54
N GLN A 27 -5.39 -9.22 6.34
CA GLN A 27 -5.71 -10.59 5.92
C GLN A 27 -4.50 -11.52 6.00
N SER A 28 -3.33 -10.92 5.90
CA SER A 28 -2.02 -11.47 6.12
C SER A 28 -1.55 -11.13 7.54
N ASP A 29 -1.55 -12.14 8.42
CA ASP A 29 -1.19 -12.12 9.86
C ASP A 29 -0.67 -10.77 10.43
N PRO A 30 -1.42 -10.12 11.34
CA PRO A 30 -0.98 -8.88 11.96
C PRO A 30 0.05 -9.15 13.06
N THR A 31 1.04 -8.25 13.10
CA THR A 31 2.08 -8.04 14.12
C THR A 31 3.14 -9.14 14.28
N PRO A 32 4.42 -8.76 14.51
CA PRO A 32 5.44 -9.70 14.93
C PRO A 32 4.96 -10.43 16.19
N ARG A 33 4.73 -11.74 16.06
CA ARG A 33 4.30 -12.59 17.17
C ARG A 33 5.28 -12.46 18.32
N SER A 34 4.79 -12.49 19.55
CA SER A 34 5.65 -12.67 20.72
C SER A 34 6.53 -13.91 20.50
N GLY A 35 7.85 -13.75 20.59
CA GLY A 35 8.80 -14.84 20.33
C GLY A 35 9.20 -15.03 18.87
N SER A 36 8.98 -14.03 18.00
CA SER A 36 9.57 -14.03 16.65
C SER A 36 11.09 -14.09 16.74
N THR A 37 11.70 -15.04 16.02
CA THR A 37 13.16 -15.14 15.88
C THR A 37 13.61 -14.42 14.61
N TYR A 38 14.85 -13.94 14.62
CA TYR A 38 15.46 -13.30 13.45
C TYR A 38 15.46 -14.22 12.23
N GLY A 39 15.06 -13.72 11.06
CA GLY A 39 15.13 -14.43 9.78
C GLY A 39 14.48 -15.82 9.82
N SER A 40 13.19 -15.88 10.12
CA SER A 40 12.52 -17.15 10.37
C SER A 40 11.12 -17.22 9.76
N ASN A 41 10.86 -18.28 9.01
CA ASN A 41 9.51 -18.61 8.59
C ASN A 41 8.67 -19.08 9.78
N TYR A 42 7.86 -18.17 10.34
CA TYR A 42 6.98 -18.45 11.47
C TYR A 42 5.62 -19.02 11.07
N LEU A 43 5.30 -19.06 9.77
CA LEU A 43 3.99 -19.50 9.29
C LEU A 43 4.00 -20.96 8.86
N ARG A 44 3.04 -21.72 9.41
CA ARG A 44 2.83 -23.10 9.01
C ARG A 44 2.00 -23.18 7.74
N THR A 45 2.47 -23.95 6.78
CA THR A 45 1.70 -24.40 5.61
C THR A 45 0.45 -25.15 6.05
N THR A 46 -0.69 -24.76 5.51
CA THR A 46 -2.01 -25.35 5.73
C THR A 46 -2.71 -25.36 4.38
N ARG A 47 -2.54 -26.47 3.65
CA ARG A 47 -3.13 -26.67 2.33
C ARG A 47 -4.64 -26.77 2.44
N ASP A 48 -5.33 -26.34 1.39
CA ASP A 48 -6.75 -26.62 1.24
C ASP A 48 -7.00 -28.12 1.12
N SER A 49 -8.20 -28.55 1.52
CA SER A 49 -8.65 -29.91 1.28
C SER A 49 -8.87 -30.15 -0.21
N ASP A 50 -8.92 -31.42 -0.63
CA ASP A 50 -9.25 -31.78 -2.01
C ASP A 50 -10.61 -31.21 -2.44
N VAL A 51 -11.58 -31.20 -1.51
CA VAL A 51 -12.92 -30.64 -1.72
C VAL A 51 -12.86 -29.15 -2.07
N VAL A 52 -12.15 -28.35 -1.27
CA VAL A 52 -11.99 -26.90 -1.51
C VAL A 52 -11.16 -26.67 -2.77
N SER A 53 -10.15 -27.51 -3.01
CA SER A 53 -9.27 -27.41 -4.17
C SER A 53 -10.02 -27.54 -5.51
N THR A 54 -11.16 -28.25 -5.54
CA THR A 54 -12.00 -28.33 -6.75
C THR A 54 -12.51 -26.97 -7.23
N ALA A 55 -12.57 -25.96 -6.35
CA ALA A 55 -12.97 -24.61 -6.70
C ALA A 55 -11.83 -23.78 -7.33
N PHE A 56 -10.61 -24.31 -7.43
CA PHE A 56 -9.40 -23.56 -7.83
C PHE A 56 -8.55 -24.34 -8.85
N GLU A 57 -9.20 -24.85 -9.89
CA GLU A 57 -8.54 -25.48 -11.02
C GLU A 57 -7.61 -24.51 -11.76
N ASP A 58 -6.66 -25.06 -12.51
CA ASP A 58 -5.76 -24.26 -13.34
C ASP A 58 -6.52 -23.44 -14.38
N VAL A 59 -5.86 -22.38 -14.86
CA VAL A 59 -6.46 -21.40 -15.76
C VAL A 59 -6.05 -21.79 -17.16
N ASP A 60 -7.04 -22.08 -18.00
CA ASP A 60 -6.79 -22.41 -19.40
C ASP A 60 -6.43 -21.17 -20.23
N GLY A 61 -5.66 -21.38 -21.30
CA GLY A 61 -5.41 -20.33 -22.31
C GLY A 61 -4.49 -19.20 -21.84
N ILE A 62 -3.70 -19.42 -20.79
CA ILE A 62 -2.66 -18.48 -20.34
C ILE A 62 -1.29 -19.17 -20.31
N GLU A 63 -0.30 -18.49 -20.88
CA GLU A 63 1.10 -18.92 -20.84
C GLU A 63 1.83 -18.09 -19.78
N LEU A 64 2.50 -18.77 -18.85
CA LEU A 64 3.24 -18.13 -17.76
C LEU A 64 4.74 -18.29 -17.99
N LEU A 65 5.41 -17.17 -18.27
CA LEU A 65 6.83 -17.13 -18.64
C LEU A 65 7.67 -16.55 -17.50
N SER A 66 7.75 -17.28 -16.39
CA SER A 66 8.64 -16.97 -15.27
C SER A 66 9.59 -18.14 -14.97
N PRO A 67 10.67 -17.94 -14.20
CA PRO A 67 11.62 -19.00 -13.88
C PRO A 67 10.97 -20.29 -13.36
N PHE A 68 9.96 -20.17 -12.48
CA PHE A 68 9.24 -21.33 -11.95
C PHE A 68 8.63 -22.21 -13.05
N PHE A 69 7.99 -21.61 -14.07
CA PHE A 69 7.31 -22.36 -15.14
C PHE A 69 8.25 -22.76 -16.27
N MET A 70 9.28 -21.95 -16.55
CA MET A 70 10.20 -22.18 -17.67
C MET A 70 11.32 -23.15 -17.33
N LYS A 71 11.69 -23.25 -16.05
CA LYS A 71 12.82 -24.05 -15.57
C LYS A 71 12.46 -24.82 -14.29
N PRO A 72 11.55 -25.81 -14.38
CA PRO A 72 11.05 -26.53 -13.20
C PRO A 72 12.14 -27.20 -12.36
N GLU A 73 13.29 -27.54 -12.96
CA GLU A 73 14.45 -28.11 -12.28
C GLU A 73 15.21 -27.11 -11.38
N SER A 74 14.94 -25.81 -11.51
CA SER A 74 15.50 -24.75 -10.65
C SER A 74 14.61 -24.38 -9.47
N VAL A 75 13.41 -24.97 -9.38
CA VAL A 75 12.47 -24.70 -8.29
C VAL A 75 13.02 -25.26 -6.99
N ASN A 76 13.01 -24.43 -5.95
CA ASN A 76 13.46 -24.83 -4.63
C ASN A 76 12.59 -25.97 -4.06
N GLU A 77 13.22 -27.06 -3.63
CA GLU A 77 12.53 -28.23 -3.07
C GLU A 77 11.66 -27.87 -1.85
N GLY A 78 12.07 -26.85 -1.08
CA GLY A 78 11.32 -26.36 0.08
C GLY A 78 9.99 -25.68 -0.25
N PHE A 79 9.75 -25.30 -1.51
CA PHE A 79 8.53 -24.57 -1.88
C PHE A 79 7.27 -25.42 -1.70
N ALA A 80 7.32 -26.72 -2.03
CA ALA A 80 6.17 -27.62 -1.87
C ALA A 80 5.66 -27.73 -0.43
N ASN A 81 6.57 -27.54 0.54
CA ASN A 81 6.25 -27.56 1.97
C ASN A 81 6.12 -26.15 2.57
N GLY A 82 6.31 -25.10 1.76
CA GLY A 82 6.26 -23.71 2.16
C GLY A 82 7.38 -23.32 3.13
N THR A 83 8.58 -23.90 2.97
CA THR A 83 9.78 -23.53 3.75
C THR A 83 10.72 -22.61 2.99
N GLN A 84 10.54 -22.47 1.67
CA GLN A 84 11.31 -21.59 0.78
C GLN A 84 10.37 -21.02 -0.30
N GLY A 85 10.74 -19.89 -0.90
CA GLY A 85 10.07 -19.39 -2.11
C GLY A 85 10.40 -20.24 -3.35
N PRO A 86 9.65 -20.09 -4.47
CA PRO A 86 9.80 -20.90 -5.68
C PRO A 86 11.09 -20.65 -6.47
N THR A 87 11.69 -19.46 -6.32
CA THR A 87 12.81 -19.01 -7.15
C THR A 87 13.82 -18.26 -6.29
N ASP A 88 15.03 -18.78 -6.21
CA ASP A 88 16.14 -18.13 -5.50
C ASP A 88 16.61 -16.83 -6.18
N ASP A 89 17.30 -15.98 -5.42
CA ASP A 89 17.82 -14.69 -5.89
C ASP A 89 18.70 -14.81 -7.15
N SER A 90 19.52 -15.86 -7.24
CA SER A 90 20.43 -16.08 -8.36
C SER A 90 19.69 -16.40 -9.66
N GLU A 91 18.63 -17.21 -9.60
CA GLU A 91 17.82 -17.55 -10.78
C GLU A 91 16.99 -16.35 -11.24
N LEU A 92 16.41 -15.60 -10.30
CA LEU A 92 15.73 -14.34 -10.60
C LEU A 92 16.69 -13.36 -11.29
N ASP A 93 17.88 -13.15 -10.72
CA ASP A 93 18.88 -12.23 -11.29
C ASP A 93 19.32 -12.66 -12.68
N TYR A 94 19.59 -13.96 -12.87
CA TYR A 94 19.95 -14.53 -14.17
C TYR A 94 18.85 -14.32 -15.21
N PHE A 95 17.59 -14.58 -14.85
CA PHE A 95 16.44 -14.39 -15.72
C PHE A 95 16.33 -12.93 -16.17
N ILE A 96 16.30 -11.98 -15.22
CA ILE A 96 16.15 -10.55 -15.53
C ILE A 96 17.31 -10.03 -16.39
N ARG A 97 18.56 -10.38 -16.06
CA ARG A 97 19.73 -9.97 -16.85
C ARG A 97 19.70 -10.54 -18.26
N THR A 98 19.25 -11.78 -18.42
CA THR A 98 19.12 -12.41 -19.74
C THR A 98 18.11 -11.67 -20.60
N LEU A 99 16.96 -11.30 -20.04
CA LEU A 99 15.96 -10.48 -20.73
C LEU A 99 16.51 -9.10 -21.09
N ALA A 100 17.13 -8.40 -20.14
CA ALA A 100 17.70 -7.07 -20.37
C ALA A 100 18.82 -7.08 -21.44
N ASN A 101 19.62 -8.15 -21.51
CA ASN A 101 20.71 -8.24 -22.49
C ASN A 101 20.22 -8.45 -23.93
N ARG A 102 18.99 -8.96 -24.13
CA ARG A 102 18.45 -9.24 -25.47
C ARG A 102 17.31 -8.30 -25.90
N ASN A 103 16.89 -7.39 -25.03
CA ASN A 103 15.84 -6.42 -25.29
C ASN A 103 16.37 -5.01 -25.06
N ASP A 104 16.39 -4.19 -26.12
CA ASP A 104 16.83 -2.80 -26.08
C ASP A 104 15.89 -1.89 -25.27
N TRP A 105 14.65 -2.30 -25.08
CA TRP A 105 13.65 -1.63 -24.26
C TRP A 105 13.79 -1.87 -22.76
N MET A 106 14.69 -2.77 -22.32
CA MET A 106 14.82 -3.18 -20.92
C MET A 106 16.19 -2.83 -20.33
N SER A 107 16.21 -1.94 -19.34
CA SER A 107 17.41 -1.55 -18.60
C SER A 107 17.44 -2.17 -17.21
N TYR A 108 18.40 -3.06 -16.96
CA TYR A 108 18.63 -3.66 -15.64
C TYR A 108 19.49 -2.78 -14.73
N ARG A 109 19.08 -2.63 -13.47
CA ARG A 109 19.76 -1.81 -12.44
C ARG A 109 20.14 -2.68 -11.23
N PRO A 110 21.41 -3.13 -11.14
CA PRO A 110 21.88 -3.92 -10.01
C PRO A 110 22.23 -3.05 -8.80
N GLY A 111 21.81 -3.50 -7.61
CA GLY A 111 22.48 -3.15 -6.35
C GLY A 111 22.52 -1.67 -5.98
N GLU A 112 21.56 -0.87 -6.44
CA GLU A 112 21.40 0.52 -5.97
C GLU A 112 20.81 0.57 -4.55
N PHE A 113 20.04 -0.45 -4.16
CA PHE A 113 19.51 -0.61 -2.81
C PHE A 113 19.97 -1.93 -2.24
N LEU A 114 20.21 -1.92 -0.93
CA LEU A 114 20.54 -3.12 -0.18
C LEU A 114 19.39 -3.43 0.77
N SER A 115 19.12 -4.72 0.95
CA SER A 115 18.26 -5.20 2.01
C SER A 115 18.91 -5.00 3.38
N GLU A 116 18.16 -5.31 4.44
CA GLU A 116 18.65 -5.22 5.82
C GLU A 116 19.83 -6.17 6.11
N GLU A 117 19.93 -7.28 5.36
CA GLU A 117 21.09 -8.19 5.41
C GLU A 117 22.14 -7.93 4.32
N GLY A 118 21.99 -6.86 3.53
CA GLY A 118 22.96 -6.49 2.50
C GLY A 118 22.80 -7.22 1.16
N ARG A 119 21.66 -7.88 0.89
CA ARG A 119 21.37 -8.44 -0.44
C ARG A 119 20.98 -7.32 -1.40
N ALA A 120 21.44 -7.41 -2.64
CA ALA A 120 21.09 -6.43 -3.66
C ALA A 120 19.59 -6.52 -4.00
N ILE A 121 18.93 -5.37 -4.01
CA ILE A 121 17.55 -5.23 -4.46
C ILE A 121 17.60 -4.71 -5.89
N ASN A 122 17.35 -5.60 -6.84
CA ASN A 122 17.44 -5.30 -8.26
C ASN A 122 16.09 -4.84 -8.80
N TYR A 123 16.13 -3.91 -9.75
CA TYR A 123 14.94 -3.44 -10.45
C TYR A 123 15.24 -3.21 -11.92
N VAL A 124 14.19 -2.99 -12.71
CA VAL A 124 14.29 -2.74 -14.15
C VAL A 124 13.50 -1.53 -14.56
N TYR A 125 14.00 -0.85 -15.58
CA TYR A 125 13.31 0.21 -16.28
C TYR A 125 12.97 -0.25 -17.68
N LEU A 126 11.70 -0.15 -18.05
CA LEU A 126 11.17 -0.55 -19.35
C LEU A 126 10.70 0.70 -20.08
N SER A 127 11.29 1.00 -21.22
CA SER A 127 10.93 2.16 -22.04
C SER A 127 11.25 1.89 -23.50
N GLU A 128 10.71 2.71 -24.40
CA GLU A 128 11.27 2.72 -25.76
C GLU A 128 12.78 3.03 -25.72
N PRO A 129 13.58 2.45 -26.64
CA PRO A 129 15.01 2.72 -26.73
C PRO A 129 15.27 4.23 -26.85
N SER A 130 15.87 4.82 -25.82
CA SER A 130 16.33 6.21 -25.83
C SER A 130 17.72 6.30 -25.17
N VAL A 131 18.43 7.39 -25.45
CA VAL A 131 19.87 7.49 -25.14
C VAL A 131 20.17 7.59 -23.63
N GLU A 132 19.20 7.96 -22.78
CA GLU A 132 19.37 8.01 -21.31
C GLU A 132 18.01 7.84 -20.56
N PRO A 133 17.77 6.71 -19.87
CA PRO A 133 16.45 6.37 -19.28
C PRO A 133 15.94 7.29 -18.15
N LEU A 134 16.84 7.94 -17.40
CA LEU A 134 16.44 8.77 -16.23
C LEU A 134 16.38 10.27 -16.56
N ALA A 135 17.21 10.76 -17.49
CA ALA A 135 17.23 12.17 -17.88
C ALA A 135 16.09 12.55 -18.86
N ALA A 136 15.51 11.59 -19.58
CA ALA A 136 14.44 11.82 -20.56
C ALA A 136 13.02 11.98 -19.94
N THR A 137 12.86 11.79 -18.63
CA THR A 137 11.53 11.66 -17.99
C THR A 137 10.91 12.96 -17.49
N ALA A 138 11.63 14.10 -17.54
CA ALA A 138 11.13 15.37 -17.01
C ALA A 138 10.13 16.08 -17.94
N ASN A 139 10.18 15.79 -19.25
CA ASN A 139 9.31 16.36 -20.28
C ASN A 139 8.59 15.28 -21.12
N SER A 140 8.53 14.04 -20.63
CA SER A 140 7.83 12.95 -21.31
C SER A 140 6.33 13.10 -21.12
N THR A 141 5.55 13.00 -22.21
CA THR A 141 4.08 12.91 -22.17
C THR A 141 3.61 11.47 -21.94
N LYS A 142 4.53 10.52 -21.71
CA LYS A 142 4.17 9.14 -21.43
C LYS A 142 3.67 8.99 -19.99
N LEU A 143 2.75 8.05 -19.82
CA LEU A 143 2.40 7.55 -18.50
C LEU A 143 3.64 6.94 -17.84
N LYS A 144 3.66 6.98 -16.52
CA LYS A 144 4.74 6.43 -15.68
C LYS A 144 4.11 5.41 -14.77
N VAL A 145 4.48 4.15 -14.93
CA VAL A 145 3.88 3.04 -14.19
C VAL A 145 4.92 2.42 -13.28
N TYR A 146 4.66 2.44 -11.98
CA TYR A 146 5.46 1.75 -10.98
C TYR A 146 4.81 0.42 -10.64
N ILE A 147 5.57 -0.67 -10.67
CA ILE A 147 5.11 -2.01 -10.28
C ILE A 147 6.06 -2.55 -9.23
N GLN A 148 5.54 -2.94 -8.07
CA GLN A 148 6.30 -3.66 -7.06
C GLN A 148 5.65 -4.99 -6.70
N ALA A 149 6.49 -5.93 -6.29
CA ALA A 149 6.09 -7.23 -5.80
C ALA A 149 6.97 -7.68 -4.64
N ALA A 150 6.46 -8.67 -3.90
CA ALA A 150 7.16 -9.32 -2.80
C ALA A 150 7.71 -8.34 -1.75
N ILE A 151 6.92 -7.33 -1.37
CA ILE A 151 7.14 -6.59 -0.12
C ILE A 151 6.99 -7.52 1.10
N HIS A 152 6.19 -8.57 0.94
CA HIS A 152 6.15 -9.73 1.82
C HIS A 152 6.74 -10.94 1.10
N GLY A 153 7.72 -11.60 1.70
CA GLY A 153 8.47 -12.67 1.05
C GLY A 153 7.76 -14.03 1.00
N ASN A 154 6.70 -14.21 1.78
CA ASN A 154 5.86 -15.41 1.80
C ASN A 154 4.66 -15.33 0.83
N GLU A 155 4.68 -14.38 -0.11
CA GLU A 155 3.62 -14.12 -1.10
C GLU A 155 4.15 -14.36 -2.54
N PRO A 156 4.58 -15.59 -2.88
CA PRO A 156 5.44 -15.85 -4.02
C PRO A 156 4.80 -15.66 -5.40
N ALA A 157 3.47 -15.68 -5.53
CA ALA A 157 2.85 -15.44 -6.83
C ALA A 157 2.95 -13.96 -7.25
N ALA A 158 3.09 -13.03 -6.30
CA ALA A 158 3.36 -11.63 -6.60
C ALA A 158 4.69 -11.47 -7.37
N ASP A 159 5.76 -12.06 -6.84
CA ASP A 159 7.10 -12.09 -7.45
C ASP A 159 7.05 -12.75 -8.83
N GLN A 160 6.51 -13.96 -8.90
CA GLN A 160 6.46 -14.71 -10.16
C GLN A 160 5.59 -14.06 -11.23
N ALA A 161 4.55 -13.29 -10.86
CA ALA A 161 3.74 -12.57 -11.83
C ALA A 161 4.48 -11.36 -12.42
N ALA A 162 5.28 -10.65 -11.63
CA ALA A 162 6.15 -9.61 -12.14
C ALA A 162 7.17 -10.19 -13.15
N LEU A 163 7.75 -11.35 -12.85
CA LEU A 163 8.64 -12.06 -13.77
C LEU A 163 7.91 -12.60 -15.01
N ALA A 164 6.70 -13.13 -14.84
CA ALA A 164 5.86 -13.62 -15.95
C ALA A 164 5.47 -12.49 -16.91
N LEU A 165 5.23 -11.28 -16.38
CA LEU A 165 5.02 -10.10 -17.21
C LEU A 165 6.25 -9.82 -18.09
N LEU A 166 7.45 -9.82 -17.51
CA LEU A 166 8.69 -9.60 -18.27
C LEU A 166 8.90 -10.67 -19.34
N GLY A 167 8.65 -11.94 -19.01
CA GLY A 167 8.73 -13.04 -19.98
C GLY A 167 7.70 -12.91 -21.11
N LYS A 168 6.46 -12.48 -20.80
CA LYS A 168 5.44 -12.19 -21.81
C LYS A 168 5.84 -11.04 -22.72
N MET A 169 6.40 -9.96 -22.15
CA MET A 169 6.87 -8.81 -22.91
C MET A 169 8.00 -9.20 -23.87
N ASP A 170 8.92 -10.05 -23.42
CA ASP A 170 9.98 -10.62 -24.26
C ASP A 170 9.43 -11.50 -25.39
N ALA A 171 8.46 -12.38 -25.09
CA ALA A 171 7.86 -13.26 -26.08
C ALA A 171 7.00 -12.51 -27.12
N ASN A 172 6.41 -11.37 -26.75
CA ASN A 172 5.51 -10.59 -27.61
C ASN A 172 5.96 -9.13 -27.77
N GLN A 173 6.98 -8.93 -28.61
CA GLN A 173 7.58 -7.63 -28.89
C GLN A 173 6.59 -6.60 -29.44
N THR A 174 5.58 -7.02 -30.22
CA THR A 174 4.56 -6.12 -30.76
C THR A 174 3.66 -5.56 -29.65
N TRP A 175 3.23 -6.43 -28.73
CA TRP A 175 2.44 -6.00 -27.56
C TRP A 175 3.28 -5.08 -26.65
N THR A 176 4.53 -5.44 -26.40
CA THR A 176 5.48 -4.62 -25.63
C THR A 176 5.68 -3.25 -26.23
N ALA A 177 5.95 -3.16 -27.53
CA ALA A 177 6.07 -1.87 -28.22
C ALA A 177 4.78 -1.05 -28.12
N SER A 178 3.60 -1.69 -28.17
CA SER A 178 2.31 -0.99 -28.01
C SER A 178 2.19 -0.33 -26.63
N LEU A 179 2.62 -1.01 -25.57
CA LEU A 179 2.62 -0.46 -24.21
C LEU A 179 3.66 0.66 -24.10
N LEU A 180 4.91 0.38 -24.47
CA LEU A 180 6.03 1.29 -24.24
C LEU A 180 5.97 2.57 -25.11
N SER A 181 5.20 2.56 -26.19
CA SER A 181 4.88 3.79 -26.94
C SER A 181 4.05 4.80 -26.14
N LYS A 182 3.33 4.34 -25.11
CA LYS A 182 2.44 5.15 -24.26
C LYS A 182 2.92 5.31 -22.83
N MET A 183 3.77 4.43 -22.33
CA MET A 183 4.23 4.46 -20.94
C MET A 183 5.68 4.02 -20.75
N ASP A 184 6.29 4.55 -19.71
CA ASP A 184 7.54 4.04 -19.15
C ASP A 184 7.22 3.30 -17.84
N ILE A 185 7.87 2.16 -17.61
CA ILE A 185 7.60 1.28 -16.48
C ILE A 185 8.85 1.13 -15.62
N LEU A 186 8.73 1.43 -14.32
CA LEU A 186 9.72 1.04 -13.31
C LEU A 186 9.17 -0.16 -12.56
N MET A 187 9.86 -1.30 -12.64
CA MET A 187 9.44 -2.53 -11.99
C MET A 187 10.48 -2.98 -10.96
N LEU A 188 10.01 -3.22 -9.73
CA LEU A 188 10.73 -3.79 -8.61
C LEU A 188 10.16 -5.19 -8.31
N PRO A 189 10.68 -6.27 -8.91
CA PRO A 189 10.09 -7.62 -8.79
C PRO A 189 10.19 -8.20 -7.37
N ARG A 190 11.21 -7.80 -6.61
CA ARG A 190 11.46 -8.32 -5.26
C ARG A 190 11.84 -7.18 -4.32
N TYR A 191 10.84 -6.57 -3.68
CA TYR A 191 11.06 -5.53 -2.66
C TYR A 191 11.80 -6.10 -1.46
N ASN A 192 11.36 -7.24 -0.91
CA ASN A 192 11.86 -7.82 0.33
C ASN A 192 12.67 -9.10 0.07
N VAL A 193 13.90 -8.92 -0.42
CA VAL A 193 14.79 -10.02 -0.78
C VAL A 193 15.08 -10.95 0.41
N ASP A 194 15.32 -10.39 1.60
CA ASP A 194 15.54 -11.17 2.83
C ASP A 194 14.29 -11.94 3.23
N GLY A 195 13.11 -11.30 3.14
CA GLY A 195 11.84 -11.94 3.42
C GLY A 195 11.59 -13.13 2.49
N VAL A 196 11.91 -13.01 1.20
CA VAL A 196 11.77 -14.12 0.24
C VAL A 196 12.74 -15.25 0.58
N HIS A 197 13.99 -14.92 0.91
CA HIS A 197 15.00 -15.89 1.34
C HIS A 197 14.52 -16.73 2.54
N TYR A 198 13.91 -16.08 3.53
CA TYR A 198 13.35 -16.75 4.69
C TYR A 198 11.92 -17.26 4.51
N PHE A 199 11.30 -17.01 3.35
CA PHE A 199 9.88 -17.25 3.10
C PHE A 199 8.96 -16.72 4.22
N GLN A 200 9.25 -15.48 4.65
CA GLN A 200 8.54 -14.78 5.73
C GLN A 200 7.90 -13.50 5.20
N ARG A 201 6.87 -13.02 5.90
CA ARG A 201 6.20 -11.76 5.55
C ARG A 201 7.06 -10.54 5.83
N ALA A 202 7.67 -10.48 7.01
CA ALA A 202 8.38 -9.30 7.48
C ALA A 202 9.74 -9.09 6.76
N LEU A 203 10.29 -7.89 6.88
CA LEU A 203 11.70 -7.62 6.61
C LEU A 203 12.59 -8.43 7.58
N ALA A 204 13.91 -8.51 7.35
CA ALA A 204 14.82 -9.32 8.18
C ALA A 204 14.76 -8.99 9.69
N ASN A 205 14.40 -7.74 10.02
CA ASN A 205 14.26 -7.25 11.39
C ASN A 205 12.87 -7.51 12.02
N ASN A 206 12.01 -8.29 11.38
CA ASN A 206 10.65 -8.63 11.83
C ASN A 206 9.64 -7.47 11.85
N ILE A 207 9.91 -6.38 11.13
CA ILE A 207 8.91 -5.32 10.86
C ILE A 207 8.23 -5.59 9.51
N ASP A 208 6.93 -5.32 9.43
CA ASP A 208 6.16 -5.39 8.19
C ASP A 208 6.56 -4.23 7.25
N GLY A 209 7.15 -4.56 6.09
CA GLY A 209 7.55 -3.57 5.08
C GLY A 209 6.38 -2.73 4.57
N ASN A 210 5.16 -3.30 4.52
CA ASN A 210 3.94 -2.60 4.13
C ASN A 210 3.31 -1.82 5.30
N ARG A 211 4.09 -1.52 6.35
CA ARG A 211 3.81 -0.56 7.43
C ARG A 211 4.85 0.55 7.56
N GLU A 212 5.83 0.57 6.65
CA GLU A 212 6.92 1.56 6.64
C GLU A 212 6.56 2.84 5.86
N ALA A 213 5.41 2.87 5.19
CA ALA A 213 5.13 3.86 4.14
C ALA A 213 5.07 5.33 4.62
N ILE A 214 4.86 5.55 5.92
CA ILE A 214 4.92 6.88 6.58
C ILE A 214 6.08 6.95 7.58
N LYS A 215 6.15 5.99 8.51
CA LYS A 215 7.14 6.00 9.60
C LYS A 215 8.59 5.82 9.13
N LEU A 216 8.83 5.15 7.99
CA LEU A 216 10.13 5.08 7.32
C LEU A 216 11.33 4.76 8.25
N ASP A 217 11.20 3.78 9.14
CA ASP A 217 12.27 3.42 10.09
C ASP A 217 13.42 2.69 9.41
N ARG A 218 13.14 1.98 8.31
CA ARG A 218 14.10 1.14 7.60
C ARG A 218 14.77 1.85 6.43
N GLN A 219 16.08 1.66 6.28
CA GLN A 219 16.85 2.31 5.22
C GLN A 219 16.40 1.81 3.84
N GLN A 220 16.21 0.49 3.71
CA GLN A 220 15.63 -0.13 2.51
C GLN A 220 14.31 0.54 2.09
N SER A 221 13.40 0.76 3.03
CA SER A 221 12.11 1.42 2.76
C SER A 221 12.28 2.88 2.35
N ARG A 222 13.23 3.61 2.95
CA ARG A 222 13.56 4.98 2.55
C ARG A 222 14.12 5.04 1.13
N ASP A 223 15.02 4.14 0.79
CA ASP A 223 15.67 4.12 -0.53
C ASP A 223 14.67 3.78 -1.65
N ILE A 224 13.83 2.77 -1.43
CA ILE A 224 12.77 2.39 -2.37
C ILE A 224 11.74 3.52 -2.48
N ARG A 225 11.36 4.15 -1.37
CA ARG A 225 10.44 5.29 -1.40
C ARG A 225 11.02 6.47 -2.17
N GLN A 226 12.31 6.77 -1.99
CA GLN A 226 12.97 7.82 -2.75
C GLN A 226 12.93 7.50 -4.25
N ARG A 227 13.22 6.26 -4.65
CA ARG A 227 13.12 5.84 -6.06
C ARG A 227 11.71 5.99 -6.63
N PHE A 228 10.68 5.63 -5.85
CA PHE A 228 9.28 5.85 -6.23
C PHE A 228 8.98 7.35 -6.46
N ILE A 229 9.41 8.20 -5.53
CA ILE A 229 9.20 9.66 -5.62
C ILE A 229 9.95 10.27 -6.81
N ASP A 230 11.22 9.90 -7.00
CA ASP A 230 12.06 10.39 -8.10
C ASP A 230 11.48 10.00 -9.46
N PHE A 231 10.90 8.81 -9.56
CA PHE A 231 10.20 8.37 -10.77
C PHE A 231 8.91 9.16 -11.01
N GLY A 232 8.17 9.47 -9.94
CA GLY A 232 6.94 10.26 -9.98
C GLY A 232 5.82 9.58 -10.79
N PRO A 233 5.39 8.37 -10.42
CA PRO A 233 4.45 7.59 -11.23
C PRO A 233 3.07 8.25 -11.32
N HIS A 234 2.38 7.99 -12.42
CA HIS A 234 0.96 8.24 -12.58
C HIS A 234 0.14 7.05 -12.04
N ILE A 235 0.68 5.83 -12.22
CA ILE A 235 0.05 4.57 -11.79
C ILE A 235 1.05 3.78 -10.93
N ALA A 236 0.59 3.21 -9.82
CA ALA A 236 1.40 2.40 -8.91
C ALA A 236 0.69 1.09 -8.55
N VAL A 237 1.38 -0.04 -8.73
CA VAL A 237 0.83 -1.39 -8.52
C VAL A 237 1.60 -2.09 -7.42
N ASP A 238 0.89 -2.57 -6.39
CA ASP A 238 1.43 -3.39 -5.30
C ASP A 238 0.84 -4.79 -5.32
N LEU A 239 1.66 -5.79 -5.63
CA LEU A 239 1.25 -7.19 -5.76
C LEU A 239 1.45 -7.95 -4.44
N HIS A 240 0.41 -8.66 -4.04
CA HIS A 240 0.29 -9.28 -2.72
C HIS A 240 -0.45 -10.61 -2.77
N GLU A 241 -0.48 -11.31 -1.63
CA GLU A 241 -1.38 -12.44 -1.41
C GLU A 241 -2.11 -12.35 -0.06
N PHE A 242 -3.31 -12.92 0.00
CA PHE A 242 -4.05 -13.09 1.25
C PHE A 242 -4.04 -14.54 1.74
N THR A 243 -4.35 -14.72 3.02
CA THR A 243 -4.42 -16.03 3.68
C THR A 243 -5.56 -16.87 3.12
N ALA A 244 -5.20 -17.89 2.34
CA ALA A 244 -6.14 -18.82 1.73
C ALA A 244 -6.90 -19.72 2.73
N PRO A 245 -6.25 -20.29 3.78
CA PRO A 245 -6.90 -21.29 4.61
C PRO A 245 -7.76 -20.73 5.76
N THR A 246 -8.00 -19.42 5.84
CA THR A 246 -8.83 -18.84 6.90
C THR A 246 -10.27 -19.34 6.80
N ILE A 247 -10.80 -19.85 7.91
CA ILE A 247 -12.15 -20.39 8.01
C ILE A 247 -13.08 -19.32 8.57
N TYR A 248 -14.22 -19.11 7.92
CA TYR A 248 -15.24 -18.13 8.29
C TYR A 248 -16.56 -18.83 8.55
N GLY A 249 -17.28 -18.41 9.60
CA GLY A 249 -18.57 -19.00 9.97
C GLY A 249 -18.52 -20.50 10.26
N GLY A 250 -17.35 -21.08 10.51
CA GLY A 250 -17.09 -22.51 10.67
C GLY A 250 -16.97 -23.30 9.37
N ASP A 251 -17.74 -22.92 8.36
CA ASP A 251 -18.04 -23.79 7.22
C ASP A 251 -17.42 -23.30 5.91
N TYR A 252 -16.88 -22.08 5.88
CA TYR A 252 -16.49 -21.41 4.64
C TYR A 252 -15.02 -20.99 4.59
N GLN A 253 -14.46 -20.88 3.39
CA GLN A 253 -13.20 -20.16 3.10
C GLN A 253 -13.43 -19.15 1.97
N HIS A 254 -12.49 -18.24 1.73
CA HIS A 254 -12.59 -17.32 0.59
C HIS A 254 -12.66 -18.09 -0.74
N ALA A 255 -13.66 -17.78 -1.57
CA ALA A 255 -13.74 -18.27 -2.95
C ALA A 255 -13.09 -17.31 -3.97
N ALA A 256 -12.86 -16.04 -3.60
CA ALA A 256 -12.22 -15.09 -4.50
C ALA A 256 -10.81 -15.55 -4.88
N ASP A 257 -10.45 -15.39 -6.15
CA ASP A 257 -9.09 -15.57 -6.64
C ASP A 257 -8.26 -14.29 -6.43
N ALA A 258 -8.94 -13.14 -6.55
CA ALA A 258 -8.39 -11.82 -6.31
C ALA A 258 -9.22 -11.01 -5.32
N LEU A 259 -8.52 -10.32 -4.41
CA LEU A 259 -9.06 -9.28 -3.56
C LEU A 259 -8.40 -7.95 -3.93
N ILE A 260 -9.21 -6.97 -4.29
CA ILE A 260 -8.73 -5.76 -4.98
C ILE A 260 -9.17 -4.50 -4.24
N SER A 261 -8.23 -3.58 -4.05
CA SER A 261 -8.51 -2.20 -3.60
C SER A 261 -7.47 -1.25 -4.21
N GLY A 262 -7.55 0.03 -3.87
CA GLY A 262 -6.57 1.03 -4.27
C GLY A 262 -6.48 2.19 -3.29
N GLY A 263 -5.78 3.25 -3.70
CA GLY A 263 -5.67 4.48 -2.92
C GLY A 263 -7.03 5.13 -2.73
N ILE A 264 -7.60 5.04 -1.53
CA ILE A 264 -8.94 5.56 -1.20
C ILE A 264 -8.91 6.55 -0.03
N ASN A 265 -7.73 6.85 0.52
CA ASN A 265 -7.59 7.86 1.57
C ASN A 265 -8.29 9.17 1.15
N PRO A 266 -9.08 9.80 2.03
CA PRO A 266 -9.90 10.96 1.67
C PRO A 266 -9.08 12.22 1.29
N ASN A 267 -7.79 12.30 1.61
CA ASN A 267 -6.90 13.37 1.16
C ASN A 267 -6.31 13.13 -0.26
N ILE A 268 -6.68 12.04 -0.93
CA ILE A 268 -6.40 11.81 -2.35
C ILE A 268 -7.48 12.53 -3.18
N HIS A 269 -7.05 13.24 -4.23
CA HIS A 269 -7.96 13.99 -5.10
C HIS A 269 -9.09 13.09 -5.62
N PRO A 270 -10.36 13.52 -5.59
CA PRO A 270 -11.51 12.69 -5.96
C PRO A 270 -11.40 12.11 -7.38
N THR A 271 -10.88 12.85 -8.36
CA THR A 271 -10.65 12.34 -9.72
C THR A 271 -9.73 11.12 -9.73
N ILE A 272 -8.67 11.11 -8.91
CA ILE A 272 -7.72 9.98 -8.83
C ILE A 272 -8.40 8.77 -8.19
N ARG A 273 -9.21 9.00 -7.13
CA ARG A 273 -9.99 7.93 -6.51
C ARG A 273 -11.01 7.33 -7.49
N SER A 274 -11.68 8.16 -8.30
CA SER A 274 -12.58 7.69 -9.35
C SER A 274 -11.87 6.92 -10.46
N GLU A 275 -10.67 7.30 -10.87
CA GLU A 275 -9.88 6.48 -11.82
C GLU A 275 -9.67 5.06 -11.27
N VAL A 276 -9.30 4.93 -9.99
CA VAL A 276 -9.17 3.62 -9.34
C VAL A 276 -10.49 2.84 -9.35
N LEU A 277 -11.56 3.44 -8.82
CA LEU A 277 -12.82 2.75 -8.51
C LEU A 277 -13.71 2.52 -9.73
N ASP A 278 -13.75 3.47 -10.66
CA ASP A 278 -14.72 3.51 -11.75
C ASP A 278 -14.12 3.06 -13.09
N ARG A 279 -12.79 3.18 -13.28
CA ARG A 279 -12.10 2.74 -14.49
C ARG A 279 -11.34 1.43 -14.29
N PHE A 280 -10.31 1.44 -13.45
CA PHE A 280 -9.30 0.37 -13.42
C PHE A 280 -9.78 -0.90 -12.69
N ILE A 281 -10.43 -0.79 -11.53
CA ILE A 281 -10.95 -1.97 -10.82
C ILE A 281 -11.99 -2.73 -11.66
N PRO A 282 -12.99 -2.07 -12.28
CA PRO A 282 -13.93 -2.74 -13.18
C PRO A 282 -13.25 -3.38 -14.40
N ALA A 283 -12.20 -2.77 -14.95
CA ALA A 283 -11.44 -3.35 -16.06
C ALA A 283 -10.70 -4.63 -15.65
N MET A 284 -10.04 -4.63 -14.49
CA MET A 284 -9.44 -5.84 -13.91
C MET A 284 -10.49 -6.92 -13.67
N GLY A 285 -11.64 -6.55 -13.11
CA GLY A 285 -12.75 -7.47 -12.86
C GLY A 285 -13.21 -8.19 -14.13
N ARG A 286 -13.50 -7.43 -15.20
CA ARG A 286 -13.87 -7.99 -16.51
C ARG A 286 -12.79 -8.90 -17.08
N ARG A 287 -11.50 -8.53 -16.92
CA ARG A 287 -10.38 -9.37 -17.38
C ARG A 287 -10.35 -10.70 -16.64
N LEU A 288 -10.48 -10.69 -15.32
CA LEU A 288 -10.51 -11.91 -14.50
C LEU A 288 -11.71 -12.79 -14.84
N GLU A 289 -12.91 -12.21 -14.95
CA GLU A 289 -14.13 -12.93 -15.32
C GLU A 289 -14.01 -13.61 -16.69
N SER A 290 -13.31 -12.99 -17.65
CA SER A 290 -13.06 -13.59 -18.97
C SER A 290 -12.23 -14.89 -18.94
N TYR A 291 -11.52 -15.14 -17.84
CA TYR A 291 -10.77 -16.38 -17.56
C TYR A 291 -11.43 -17.23 -16.47
N ASN A 292 -12.71 -16.98 -16.15
CA ASN A 292 -13.44 -17.67 -15.09
C ASN A 292 -12.75 -17.55 -13.70
N LEU A 293 -12.12 -16.40 -13.45
CA LEU A 293 -11.54 -16.04 -12.16
C LEU A 293 -12.49 -15.11 -11.41
N ARG A 294 -12.65 -15.37 -10.12
CA ARG A 294 -13.53 -14.61 -9.22
C ARG A 294 -12.72 -13.49 -8.56
N TRP A 295 -13.33 -12.32 -8.44
CA TRP A 295 -12.76 -11.19 -7.73
C TRP A 295 -13.79 -10.56 -6.81
N ALA A 296 -13.31 -9.88 -5.77
CA ALA A 296 -14.14 -9.11 -4.85
C ALA A 296 -13.35 -7.91 -4.31
N PRO A 297 -14.02 -6.92 -3.70
CA PRO A 297 -13.35 -5.89 -2.93
C PRO A 297 -12.43 -6.52 -1.88
N TYR A 298 -11.27 -5.90 -1.64
CA TYR A 298 -10.41 -6.33 -0.55
C TYR A 298 -11.11 -6.22 0.78
N VAL A 299 -11.02 -7.28 1.58
CA VAL A 299 -11.64 -7.38 2.89
C VAL A 299 -10.67 -7.96 3.89
N THR A 300 -10.91 -7.71 5.16
CA THR A 300 -10.32 -8.43 6.28
C THR A 300 -11.42 -8.96 7.19
N GLY A 301 -11.14 -10.00 7.95
CA GLY A 301 -12.14 -10.58 8.84
C GLY A 301 -11.50 -11.58 9.79
N ALA A 302 -12.05 -11.65 11.00
CA ALA A 302 -11.64 -12.66 11.97
C ALA A 302 -12.14 -14.03 11.54
N GLY A 303 -11.24 -15.02 11.50
CA GLY A 303 -11.62 -16.41 11.27
C GLY A 303 -12.34 -17.02 12.49
N SER A 304 -13.25 -17.95 12.24
CA SER A 304 -13.96 -18.72 13.25
C SER A 304 -14.24 -20.14 12.74
N ASN A 305 -13.91 -21.13 13.57
CA ASN A 305 -14.23 -22.55 13.33
C ASN A 305 -15.60 -22.97 13.87
N VAL A 306 -16.37 -22.04 14.45
CA VAL A 306 -17.69 -22.34 15.01
C VAL A 306 -18.74 -22.19 13.91
N SER A 307 -19.37 -23.30 13.52
CA SER A 307 -20.44 -23.31 12.50
C SER A 307 -21.58 -22.35 12.88
N GLY A 308 -22.02 -21.55 11.91
CA GLY A 308 -23.08 -20.54 12.09
C GLY A 308 -22.67 -19.29 12.86
N SER A 309 -21.38 -19.11 13.17
CA SER A 309 -20.88 -17.84 13.71
C SER A 309 -20.98 -16.72 12.67
N GLU A 310 -21.21 -15.51 13.14
CA GLU A 310 -21.31 -14.33 12.28
C GLU A 310 -20.00 -14.12 11.49
N ILE A 311 -20.15 -13.82 10.20
CA ILE A 311 -19.05 -13.43 9.34
C ILE A 311 -19.09 -11.91 9.19
N VAL A 312 -18.06 -11.26 9.74
CA VAL A 312 -17.86 -9.82 9.64
C VAL A 312 -16.65 -9.56 8.76
N PHE A 313 -16.85 -8.84 7.66
CA PHE A 313 -15.78 -8.38 6.80
C PHE A 313 -15.67 -6.86 6.83
N GLU A 314 -14.45 -6.39 6.99
CA GLU A 314 -14.09 -4.98 6.89
C GLU A 314 -13.38 -4.74 5.57
N GLU A 315 -13.87 -3.77 4.79
CA GLU A 315 -13.23 -3.35 3.55
C GLU A 315 -11.84 -2.74 3.81
N ALA A 316 -11.04 -2.57 2.76
CA ALA A 316 -9.73 -1.94 2.84
C ALA A 316 -9.75 -0.60 3.59
N VAL A 317 -8.91 -0.44 4.62
CA VAL A 317 -8.84 0.80 5.43
C VAL A 317 -8.33 2.03 4.65
N THR A 318 -8.52 3.24 5.16
CA THR A 318 -8.00 4.48 4.53
C THR A 318 -6.61 4.88 5.03
N GLU A 319 -6.04 4.11 5.96
CA GLU A 319 -4.76 4.37 6.63
C GLU A 319 -3.59 4.46 5.64
N ALA A 320 -2.79 5.52 5.80
CA ALA A 320 -1.62 5.83 5.00
C ALA A 320 -0.40 5.00 5.35
N ARG A 321 -0.38 4.31 6.51
CA ARG A 321 0.68 3.33 6.83
C ARG A 321 0.81 2.21 5.80
N THR A 322 -0.25 1.97 5.02
CA THR A 322 -0.26 1.02 3.90
C THR A 322 0.30 1.63 2.62
N GLY A 323 1.09 0.85 1.87
CA GLY A 323 1.76 1.28 0.64
C GLY A 323 0.80 1.89 -0.37
N ARG A 324 -0.35 1.24 -0.65
CA ARG A 324 -1.34 1.77 -1.61
C ARG A 324 -1.85 3.16 -1.27
N ASN A 325 -2.17 3.47 -0.01
CA ASN A 325 -2.64 4.80 0.36
C ASN A 325 -1.49 5.81 0.37
N ALA A 326 -0.30 5.48 0.89
CA ALA A 326 0.85 6.37 0.84
C ALA A 326 1.35 6.67 -0.60
N MET A 327 1.24 5.71 -1.51
CA MET A 327 1.47 5.93 -2.94
C MET A 327 0.36 6.81 -3.52
N GLY A 328 -0.91 6.54 -3.18
CA GLY A 328 -2.04 7.35 -3.62
C GLY A 328 -1.98 8.82 -3.15
N LEU A 329 -1.49 9.06 -1.94
CA LEU A 329 -1.30 10.40 -1.35
C LEU A 329 -0.22 11.24 -2.05
N SER A 330 0.62 10.62 -2.90
CA SER A 330 1.45 11.36 -3.86
C SER A 330 0.67 11.86 -5.09
N GLN A 331 -0.67 11.76 -5.04
CA GLN A 331 -1.60 12.00 -6.14
C GLN A 331 -1.24 11.11 -7.34
N ALA A 332 -1.26 9.80 -7.10
CA ALA A 332 -1.08 8.76 -8.11
C ALA A 332 -2.23 7.74 -8.01
N ILE A 333 -2.60 7.13 -9.13
CA ILE A 333 -3.54 6.01 -9.16
C ILE A 333 -2.81 4.80 -8.58
N SER A 334 -3.22 4.29 -7.42
CA SER A 334 -2.51 3.21 -6.73
C SER A 334 -3.40 2.02 -6.41
N PHE A 335 -2.83 0.82 -6.44
CA PHE A 335 -3.56 -0.44 -6.22
C PHE A 335 -2.95 -1.31 -5.15
N LEU A 336 -3.80 -2.01 -4.40
CA LEU A 336 -3.48 -3.20 -3.62
C LEU A 336 -4.12 -4.40 -4.33
N LEU A 337 -3.28 -5.31 -4.82
CA LEU A 337 -3.73 -6.45 -5.61
C LEU A 337 -3.37 -7.76 -4.91
N GLU A 338 -4.30 -8.34 -4.17
CA GLU A 338 -4.06 -9.59 -3.46
C GLU A 338 -4.55 -10.80 -4.25
N MET A 339 -3.77 -11.89 -4.25
CA MET A 339 -4.16 -13.21 -4.76
C MET A 339 -4.32 -14.20 -3.61
N ARG A 340 -5.17 -15.22 -3.78
CA ARG A 340 -5.36 -16.26 -2.76
C ARG A 340 -4.14 -17.18 -2.66
N GLY A 341 -3.24 -17.00 -1.69
CA GLY A 341 -1.96 -17.74 -1.73
C GLY A 341 -1.15 -17.93 -0.45
N ILE A 342 -1.34 -17.11 0.59
CA ILE A 342 -0.60 -17.28 1.84
C ILE A 342 -0.99 -18.62 2.49
N ARG A 343 0.03 -19.32 3.02
CA ARG A 343 -0.03 -20.62 3.74
C ARG A 343 -0.38 -21.85 2.91
N ILE A 344 -0.57 -21.76 1.60
CA ILE A 344 -0.86 -22.94 0.76
C ILE A 344 0.33 -23.39 -0.11
N ALA A 345 1.52 -22.84 0.11
CA ALA A 345 2.77 -23.28 -0.53
C ALA A 345 2.66 -23.27 -2.07
N ASP A 346 2.94 -24.37 -2.76
CA ASP A 346 2.82 -24.54 -4.21
C ASP A 346 1.40 -24.89 -4.70
N GLN A 347 0.42 -24.99 -3.80
CA GLN A 347 -0.96 -25.28 -4.19
C GLN A 347 -1.54 -24.12 -5.03
N HIS A 348 -2.22 -24.49 -6.12
CA HIS A 348 -2.85 -23.57 -7.07
C HIS A 348 -1.90 -22.51 -7.64
N PHE A 349 -0.59 -22.80 -7.71
CA PHE A 349 0.40 -21.76 -7.98
C PHE A 349 0.29 -21.17 -9.39
N GLN A 350 0.01 -22.00 -10.40
CA GLN A 350 -0.32 -21.52 -11.75
C GLN A 350 -1.50 -20.55 -11.71
N ARG A 351 -2.61 -20.90 -11.04
CA ARG A 351 -3.81 -20.04 -10.95
C ARG A 351 -3.52 -18.71 -10.24
N ARG A 352 -2.70 -18.74 -9.20
CA ARG A 352 -2.28 -17.54 -8.45
C ARG A 352 -1.47 -16.59 -9.32
N VAL A 353 -0.47 -17.10 -10.02
CA VAL A 353 0.37 -16.29 -10.92
C VAL A 353 -0.42 -15.78 -12.11
N ALA A 354 -1.29 -16.61 -12.70
CA ALA A 354 -2.21 -16.21 -13.75
C ALA A 354 -3.13 -15.05 -13.32
N THR A 355 -3.74 -15.17 -12.13
CA THR A 355 -4.61 -14.12 -11.56
C THR A 355 -3.87 -12.80 -11.42
N ALA A 356 -2.64 -12.84 -10.91
CA ALA A 356 -1.81 -11.66 -10.73
C ALA A 356 -1.42 -11.02 -12.08
N LEU A 357 -0.93 -11.83 -13.02
CA LEU A 357 -0.54 -11.38 -14.36
C LEU A 357 -1.71 -10.73 -15.10
N LEU A 358 -2.90 -11.34 -15.07
CA LEU A 358 -4.10 -10.79 -15.71
C LEU A 358 -4.52 -9.44 -15.14
N LYS A 359 -4.37 -9.21 -13.82
CA LYS A 359 -4.63 -7.90 -13.21
C LYS A 359 -3.64 -6.84 -13.71
N ILE A 360 -2.35 -7.18 -13.79
CA ILE A 360 -1.31 -6.27 -14.31
C ILE A 360 -1.58 -5.94 -15.78
N GLU A 361 -1.87 -6.95 -16.60
CA GLU A 361 -2.23 -6.78 -18.01
C GLU A 361 -3.43 -5.84 -18.18
N ALA A 362 -4.49 -6.05 -17.40
CA ALA A 362 -5.67 -5.19 -17.46
C ALA A 362 -5.35 -3.73 -17.13
N ILE A 363 -4.49 -3.48 -16.14
CA ILE A 363 -4.04 -2.12 -15.81
C ILE A 363 -3.24 -1.53 -16.97
N LEU A 364 -2.23 -2.24 -17.48
CA LEU A 364 -1.34 -1.74 -18.53
C LEU A 364 -2.08 -1.52 -19.86
N GLU A 365 -2.99 -2.41 -20.23
CA GLU A 365 -3.78 -2.27 -21.46
C GLU A 365 -4.81 -1.15 -21.34
N THR A 366 -5.51 -1.03 -20.20
CA THR A 366 -6.42 0.11 -19.95
C THR A 366 -5.66 1.43 -19.99
N ALA A 367 -4.49 1.50 -19.36
CA ALA A 367 -3.63 2.68 -19.36
C ALA A 367 -3.10 3.01 -20.77
N ARG A 368 -2.78 2.01 -21.59
CA ARG A 368 -2.37 2.21 -23.00
C ARG A 368 -3.52 2.77 -23.83
N ASP A 369 -4.69 2.17 -23.70
CA ASP A 369 -5.85 2.47 -24.55
C ASP A 369 -6.42 3.87 -24.25
N ASP A 370 -6.37 4.29 -22.98
CA ASP A 370 -6.85 5.61 -22.51
C ASP A 370 -5.70 6.56 -22.10
N ALA A 371 -4.50 6.39 -22.67
CA ALA A 371 -3.26 7.02 -22.16
C ALA A 371 -3.35 8.53 -21.96
N ASP A 372 -3.89 9.25 -22.94
CA ASP A 372 -3.96 10.72 -22.92
C ASP A 372 -5.00 11.20 -21.87
N GLU A 373 -6.11 10.47 -21.71
CA GLU A 373 -7.15 10.78 -20.72
C GLU A 373 -6.64 10.53 -19.30
N VAL A 374 -6.02 9.37 -19.05
CA VAL A 374 -5.45 9.03 -17.73
C VAL A 374 -4.35 10.02 -17.35
N PHE A 375 -3.46 10.37 -18.29
CA PHE A 375 -2.42 11.37 -18.06
C PHE A 375 -3.04 12.73 -17.70
N SER A 376 -3.98 13.22 -18.51
CA SER A 376 -4.66 14.50 -18.29
C SER A 376 -5.39 14.54 -16.96
N ASN A 377 -6.09 13.46 -16.58
CA ASN A 377 -6.85 13.38 -15.34
C ASN A 377 -5.93 13.43 -14.12
N VAL A 378 -4.78 12.73 -14.15
CA VAL A 378 -3.80 12.77 -13.05
C VAL A 378 -3.13 14.13 -12.95
N GLU A 379 -2.65 14.70 -14.05
CA GLU A 379 -1.94 15.99 -14.02
C GLU A 379 -2.87 17.16 -13.67
N SER A 380 -4.11 17.18 -14.17
CA SER A 380 -5.10 18.19 -13.79
C SER A 380 -5.48 18.05 -12.31
N ALA A 381 -5.66 16.83 -11.81
CA ALA A 381 -5.91 16.59 -10.38
C ALA A 381 -4.74 17.04 -9.49
N ARG A 382 -3.50 16.90 -9.97
CA ARG A 382 -2.31 17.42 -9.27
C ARG A 382 -2.31 18.95 -9.23
N GLU A 383 -2.57 19.60 -10.36
CA GLU A 383 -2.66 21.06 -10.44
C GLU A 383 -3.78 21.62 -9.55
N ASP A 384 -4.98 21.03 -9.64
CA ASP A 384 -6.12 21.37 -8.79
C ASP A 384 -5.77 21.16 -7.31
N PHE A 385 -5.16 20.02 -6.95
CA PHE A 385 -4.76 19.75 -5.57
C PHE A 385 -3.69 20.73 -5.06
N ILE A 386 -2.73 21.14 -5.89
CA ILE A 386 -1.69 22.14 -5.52
C ILE A 386 -2.35 23.49 -5.21
N ASN A 387 -3.30 23.90 -6.03
CA ASN A 387 -3.98 25.21 -5.92
C ASN A 387 -5.13 25.20 -4.90
N GLY A 388 -5.64 24.02 -4.55
CA GLY A 388 -6.80 23.80 -3.69
C GLY A 388 -6.65 24.40 -2.28
N THR A 389 -7.81 24.72 -1.69
CA THR A 389 -7.95 25.31 -0.34
C THR A 389 -8.85 24.48 0.55
N GLU A 390 -9.29 23.31 0.10
CA GLU A 390 -10.24 22.45 0.78
C GLU A 390 -9.71 22.01 2.15
N ASP A 391 -10.62 21.80 3.10
CA ASP A 391 -10.27 21.26 4.40
C ASP A 391 -9.61 19.88 4.25
N ILE A 392 -8.61 19.61 5.08
CA ILE A 392 -7.94 18.32 5.17
C ILE A 392 -8.74 17.39 6.07
N VAL A 393 -8.76 16.10 5.74
CA VAL A 393 -9.35 15.06 6.58
C VAL A 393 -8.28 14.52 7.51
N VAL A 394 -8.47 14.68 8.82
CA VAL A 394 -7.53 14.23 9.86
C VAL A 394 -7.89 12.83 10.33
N THR A 395 -9.17 12.56 10.55
CA THR A 395 -9.69 11.22 10.84
C THR A 395 -10.97 10.96 10.08
N ASP A 396 -11.26 9.69 9.82
CA ASP A 396 -12.47 9.22 9.17
C ASP A 396 -13.04 7.99 9.88
N SER A 397 -14.21 7.55 9.42
CA SER A 397 -14.99 6.48 10.02
C SER A 397 -15.73 5.70 8.94
N TYR A 398 -16.18 4.49 9.31
CA TYR A 398 -16.74 3.51 8.38
C TYR A 398 -18.17 3.15 8.78
N THR A 399 -18.95 2.65 7.83
CA THR A 399 -20.36 2.33 8.08
C THR A 399 -20.62 0.83 7.93
N PRO A 400 -21.21 0.17 8.94
CA PRO A 400 -21.66 -1.20 8.79
C PRO A 400 -22.86 -1.27 7.85
N THR A 401 -22.83 -2.25 6.95
CA THR A 401 -23.88 -2.55 5.98
C THR A 401 -24.06 -4.06 5.88
N ASN A 402 -25.14 -4.52 5.26
CA ASN A 402 -25.32 -5.94 4.94
C ASN A 402 -24.95 -6.17 3.48
N ALA A 403 -24.15 -7.20 3.23
CA ALA A 403 -23.76 -7.62 1.89
C ALA A 403 -23.76 -9.15 1.79
N THR A 404 -23.52 -9.66 0.58
CA THR A 404 -23.15 -11.06 0.36
C THR A 404 -21.73 -11.14 -0.15
N PHE A 405 -21.00 -12.18 0.22
CA PHE A 405 -19.63 -12.41 -0.24
C PHE A 405 -19.48 -13.82 -0.82
N PRO A 406 -18.74 -13.99 -1.94
CA PRO A 406 -18.51 -15.31 -2.51
C PRO A 406 -17.53 -16.10 -1.63
N LEU A 407 -18.00 -17.18 -1.03
CA LEU A 407 -17.22 -18.10 -0.21
C LEU A 407 -17.36 -19.53 -0.70
N VAL A 408 -16.34 -20.36 -0.48
CA VAL A 408 -16.36 -21.79 -0.80
C VAL A 408 -16.78 -22.55 0.45
N ASN A 409 -17.83 -23.35 0.33
CA ASN A 409 -18.27 -24.28 1.36
C ASN A 409 -17.26 -25.44 1.43
N ARG A 410 -16.70 -25.65 2.62
CA ARG A 410 -15.59 -26.58 2.83
C ARG A 410 -16.01 -28.05 2.77
N GLU A 411 -17.29 -28.34 2.96
CA GLU A 411 -17.84 -29.70 2.90
C GLU A 411 -18.21 -30.12 1.47
N THR A 412 -18.71 -29.17 0.67
CA THR A 412 -19.25 -29.46 -0.67
C THR A 412 -18.35 -29.00 -1.80
N GLY A 413 -17.42 -28.07 -1.55
CA GLY A 413 -16.59 -27.42 -2.56
C GLY A 413 -17.35 -26.38 -3.40
N GLN A 414 -18.63 -26.15 -3.10
CA GLN A 414 -19.46 -25.22 -3.86
C GLN A 414 -19.20 -23.77 -3.44
N VAL A 415 -19.27 -22.87 -4.42
CA VAL A 415 -19.20 -21.42 -4.19
C VAL A 415 -20.60 -20.91 -3.88
N GLU A 416 -20.74 -20.22 -2.75
CA GLU A 416 -22.00 -19.70 -2.24
C GLU A 416 -21.90 -18.20 -2.00
N GLN A 417 -23.00 -17.48 -2.22
CA GLN A 417 -23.12 -16.08 -1.83
C GLN A 417 -23.61 -16.02 -0.38
N VAL A 418 -22.67 -15.83 0.55
CA VAL A 418 -22.93 -15.92 1.98
C VAL A 418 -23.25 -14.53 2.54
N PRO A 419 -24.34 -14.34 3.29
CA PRO A 419 -24.62 -13.09 3.98
C PRO A 419 -23.51 -12.73 4.98
N ILE A 420 -23.08 -11.48 4.97
CA ILE A 420 -22.05 -10.94 5.86
C ILE A 420 -22.49 -9.61 6.44
N THR A 421 -21.96 -9.29 7.62
CA THR A 421 -21.86 -7.91 8.09
C THR A 421 -20.64 -7.27 7.43
N PHE A 422 -20.85 -6.23 6.64
CA PHE A 422 -19.82 -5.59 5.83
C PHE A 422 -19.54 -4.15 6.30
N ILE A 423 -18.35 -3.91 6.83
CA ILE A 423 -17.89 -2.57 7.21
C ILE A 423 -17.31 -1.90 5.96
N ALA A 424 -18.11 -1.07 5.30
CA ALA A 424 -17.73 -0.40 4.06
C ALA A 424 -16.88 0.84 4.35
N THR A 425 -15.77 0.96 3.63
CA THR A 425 -14.80 2.07 3.72
C THR A 425 -14.75 2.91 2.44
N THR A 426 -15.48 2.51 1.39
CA THR A 426 -15.54 3.21 0.11
C THR A 426 -16.96 3.71 -0.20
N PRO A 427 -17.27 5.02 -0.01
CA PRO A 427 -16.42 6.05 0.58
C PRO A 427 -16.40 6.01 2.11
N SER A 428 -15.30 6.46 2.71
CA SER A 428 -15.23 6.70 4.15
C SER A 428 -15.90 8.02 4.51
N ILE A 429 -16.25 8.17 5.79
CA ILE A 429 -16.91 9.37 6.31
C ILE A 429 -15.91 10.16 7.14
N ALA A 430 -15.55 11.36 6.69
CA ALA A 430 -14.69 12.26 7.45
C ALA A 430 -15.30 12.54 8.85
N ASN A 431 -14.50 12.30 9.88
CA ASN A 431 -14.88 12.44 11.28
C ASN A 431 -14.30 13.73 11.88
N LEU A 432 -13.02 13.99 11.63
CA LEU A 432 -12.33 15.23 11.98
C LEU A 432 -11.74 15.85 10.71
N THR A 433 -12.06 17.12 10.47
CA THR A 433 -11.50 17.94 9.41
C THR A 433 -10.85 19.18 9.98
N SER A 434 -9.90 19.74 9.24
CA SER A 434 -9.19 20.96 9.63
C SER A 434 -8.89 21.81 8.40
N SER A 435 -8.78 23.13 8.56
CA SER A 435 -8.47 23.99 7.42
C SER A 435 -7.07 23.73 6.89
N ARG A 436 -6.90 23.62 5.56
CA ARG A 436 -5.58 23.39 4.98
C ARG A 436 -4.63 24.55 5.32
N PRO A 437 -3.52 24.31 6.05
CA PRO A 437 -2.57 25.38 6.34
C PRO A 437 -1.88 25.81 5.04
N ALA A 438 -1.41 27.05 4.96
CA ALA A 438 -0.52 27.51 3.90
C ALA A 438 0.82 26.73 3.94
N ALA A 439 1.33 26.47 5.14
CA ALA A 439 2.55 25.70 5.35
C ALA A 439 2.62 25.12 6.77
N TYR A 440 3.50 24.14 6.94
CA TYR A 440 4.01 23.72 8.25
C TYR A 440 5.38 24.35 8.51
N LEU A 441 5.56 24.87 9.72
CA LEU A 441 6.82 25.41 10.22
C LEU A 441 7.43 24.45 11.23
N ILE A 442 8.66 24.00 10.94
CA ILE A 442 9.37 22.99 11.73
C ILE A 442 10.67 23.62 12.26
N PRO A 443 10.87 23.76 13.57
CA PRO A 443 12.11 24.28 14.14
C PRO A 443 13.32 23.45 13.72
N ARG A 444 14.48 24.09 13.56
CA ARG A 444 15.74 23.43 13.18
C ARG A 444 16.16 22.25 14.08
N ALA A 445 15.62 22.17 15.30
CA ALA A 445 15.86 21.08 16.23
C ALA A 445 15.26 19.74 15.75
N TRP A 446 14.24 19.79 14.88
CA TRP A 446 13.53 18.64 14.30
C TRP A 446 13.98 18.38 12.86
N ALA A 447 15.30 18.41 12.62
CA ALA A 447 15.88 18.22 11.29
C ALA A 447 15.66 16.79 10.74
N ASP A 448 15.47 15.82 11.62
CA ASP A 448 15.12 14.43 11.30
C ASP A 448 13.68 14.32 10.77
N VAL A 449 12.72 15.05 11.33
CA VAL A 449 11.36 15.17 10.78
C VAL A 449 11.42 15.76 9.37
N ALA A 450 12.16 16.86 9.19
CA ALA A 450 12.37 17.47 7.87
C ALA A 450 13.03 16.50 6.87
N ALA A 451 13.97 15.67 7.31
CA ALA A 451 14.59 14.64 6.47
C ALA A 451 13.58 13.55 6.05
N ARG A 452 12.72 13.08 6.96
CA ARG A 452 11.67 12.09 6.65
C ARG A 452 10.66 12.64 5.65
N LEU A 453 10.25 13.90 5.79
CA LEU A 453 9.36 14.56 4.83
C LEU A 453 9.98 14.64 3.42
N ARG A 454 11.28 14.89 3.30
CA ARG A 454 11.97 14.85 2.00
C ARG A 454 11.92 13.48 1.35
N VAL A 455 12.09 12.40 2.12
CA VAL A 455 11.94 11.01 1.62
C VAL A 455 10.51 10.73 1.17
N LEU A 456 9.51 11.29 1.85
CA LEU A 456 8.11 11.25 1.42
C LEU A 456 7.84 12.07 0.15
N GLY A 457 8.84 12.81 -0.34
CA GLY A 457 8.77 13.63 -1.55
C GLY A 457 8.27 15.05 -1.33
N LEU A 458 8.20 15.52 -0.09
CA LEU A 458 7.84 16.91 0.18
C LEU A 458 9.02 17.83 -0.15
N GLU A 459 8.70 18.96 -0.77
CA GLU A 459 9.58 20.11 -0.87
C GLU A 459 9.68 20.77 0.51
N VAL A 460 10.85 20.65 1.13
CA VAL A 460 11.15 21.19 2.46
C VAL A 460 12.22 22.27 2.36
N GLN A 461 11.79 23.53 2.37
CA GLN A 461 12.66 24.70 2.30
C GLN A 461 13.34 24.91 3.66
N THR A 462 14.66 25.12 3.66
CA THR A 462 15.37 25.62 4.84
C THR A 462 15.37 27.15 4.84
N LEU A 463 15.03 27.76 5.98
CA LEU A 463 14.95 29.20 6.14
C LEU A 463 16.34 29.81 6.34
N GLU A 464 16.72 30.73 5.46
CA GLU A 464 18.01 31.43 5.52
C GLU A 464 18.07 32.51 6.62
N SER A 465 16.92 32.95 7.10
CA SER A 465 16.79 33.98 8.13
C SER A 465 15.78 33.56 9.19
N THR A 466 15.81 34.23 10.35
CA THR A 466 14.81 34.06 11.40
C THR A 466 13.40 34.34 10.86
N TYR A 467 12.46 33.44 11.13
CA TYR A 467 11.03 33.66 10.92
C TYR A 467 10.43 34.36 12.14
N ARG A 468 9.58 35.36 11.90
CA ARG A 468 8.73 36.00 12.92
C ARG A 468 7.33 36.14 12.34
N GLY A 469 6.34 35.60 13.02
CA GLY A 469 4.95 35.73 12.58
C GLY A 469 3.98 34.92 13.41
N SER A 470 2.70 35.19 13.19
CA SER A 470 1.60 34.48 13.82
C SER A 470 1.42 33.10 13.20
N VAL A 471 1.23 32.09 14.04
CA VAL A 471 1.02 30.69 13.67
C VAL A 471 -0.05 30.09 14.57
N GLU A 472 -0.69 29.04 14.10
CA GLU A 472 -1.48 28.17 14.96
C GLU A 472 -0.56 27.12 15.59
N ALA A 473 -0.49 27.11 16.93
CA ALA A 473 0.16 26.10 17.73
C ALA A 473 -0.88 25.11 18.27
N LEU A 474 -0.50 23.84 18.35
CA LEU A 474 -1.33 22.77 18.91
C LEU A 474 -0.79 22.35 20.28
N TYR A 475 -1.67 22.13 21.25
CA TYR A 475 -1.34 21.68 22.59
C TYR A 475 -2.04 20.37 22.90
N VAL A 476 -1.35 19.45 23.57
CA VAL A 476 -1.90 18.13 23.90
C VAL A 476 -2.88 18.26 25.05
N LYS A 477 -4.14 18.01 24.77
CA LYS A 477 -5.20 17.99 25.78
C LYS A 477 -5.30 16.64 26.47
N ASN A 478 -5.28 15.56 25.68
CA ASN A 478 -5.29 14.17 26.17
C ASN A 478 -4.28 13.33 25.37
N SER A 479 -3.70 12.32 26.02
CA SER A 479 -2.83 11.31 25.42
C SER A 479 -3.20 9.93 25.96
N THR A 480 -3.30 8.96 25.05
CA THR A 480 -3.53 7.55 25.38
C THR A 480 -2.50 6.70 24.66
N LEU A 481 -1.63 6.03 25.43
CA LEU A 481 -0.64 5.11 24.89
C LEU A 481 -1.20 3.68 24.81
N ASP A 482 -0.88 3.00 23.70
CA ASP A 482 -1.16 1.58 23.56
C ASP A 482 -0.37 0.74 24.57
N THR A 483 -0.93 -0.40 24.95
CA THR A 483 -0.28 -1.35 25.88
C THR A 483 0.59 -2.39 25.17
N SER A 484 0.63 -2.35 23.84
CA SER A 484 1.41 -3.24 22.99
C SER A 484 2.18 -2.46 21.93
N LEU A 485 3.27 -3.04 21.44
CA LEU A 485 4.02 -2.47 20.33
C LEU A 485 3.28 -2.71 19.00
N TYR A 486 3.30 -1.70 18.16
CA TYR A 486 2.93 -1.74 16.75
C TYR A 486 4.18 -1.47 15.91
N GLU A 487 4.70 -2.47 15.21
CA GLU A 487 5.83 -2.32 14.27
C GLU A 487 7.04 -1.55 14.85
N GLY A 488 7.34 -1.80 16.13
CA GLY A 488 8.43 -1.18 16.89
C GLY A 488 8.06 0.02 17.75
N HIS A 489 6.82 0.49 17.71
CA HIS A 489 6.38 1.73 18.39
C HIS A 489 5.25 1.49 19.38
N VAL A 490 5.22 2.25 20.47
CA VAL A 490 4.00 2.38 21.30
C VAL A 490 3.17 3.50 20.69
N LEU A 491 2.00 3.18 20.15
CA LEU A 491 1.17 4.20 19.50
C LEU A 491 0.59 5.17 20.53
N ASN A 492 0.58 6.46 20.19
CA ASN A 492 0.00 7.53 21.00
C ASN A 492 -1.23 8.14 20.31
N THR A 493 -2.40 7.94 20.90
CA THR A 493 -3.63 8.61 20.47
C THR A 493 -3.76 9.93 21.20
N LEU A 494 -3.77 11.03 20.45
CA LEU A 494 -3.76 12.38 20.96
C LEU A 494 -5.10 13.08 20.69
N VAL A 495 -5.47 13.98 21.59
CA VAL A 495 -6.50 15.01 21.36
C VAL A 495 -5.83 16.35 21.55
N MET A 496 -5.99 17.25 20.58
CA MET A 496 -5.34 18.55 20.62
C MET A 496 -6.33 19.69 20.89
N GLU A 497 -5.78 20.81 21.33
CA GLU A 497 -6.42 22.13 21.25
C GLU A 497 -5.47 23.11 20.57
N SER A 498 -5.99 24.19 19.99
CA SER A 498 -5.18 25.13 19.22
C SER A 498 -5.28 26.56 19.73
N GLU A 499 -4.19 27.31 19.57
CA GLU A 499 -4.10 28.73 19.88
C GLU A 499 -3.26 29.45 18.82
N MET A 500 -3.65 30.68 18.49
CA MET A 500 -2.83 31.55 17.65
C MET A 500 -1.78 32.23 18.51
N ILE A 501 -0.50 32.01 18.19
CA ILE A 501 0.64 32.60 18.90
C ILE A 501 1.59 33.28 17.92
N ASP A 502 2.39 34.23 18.40
CA ASP A 502 3.52 34.76 17.65
C ASP A 502 4.79 33.97 18.01
N VAL A 503 5.48 33.43 17.00
CA VAL A 503 6.72 32.66 17.19
C VAL A 503 7.91 33.37 16.56
N GLU A 504 9.08 33.14 17.13
CA GLU A 504 10.38 33.46 16.53
C GLU A 504 11.19 32.17 16.34
N LEU A 505 11.38 31.73 15.09
CA LEU A 505 12.16 30.54 14.77
C LEU A 505 13.48 30.92 14.10
N PRO A 506 14.62 30.37 14.54
CA PRO A 506 15.93 30.76 14.02
C PRO A 506 16.13 30.32 12.57
N ALA A 507 17.08 30.97 11.88
CA ALA A 507 17.62 30.47 10.61
C ALA A 507 18.05 29.00 10.74
N GLY A 508 17.81 28.24 9.67
CA GLY A 508 17.96 26.78 9.62
C GLY A 508 16.68 26.01 9.97
N SER A 509 15.61 26.68 10.43
CA SER A 509 14.29 26.06 10.55
C SER A 509 13.69 25.77 9.18
N PHE A 510 12.62 24.99 9.10
CA PHE A 510 12.09 24.49 7.84
C PHE A 510 10.67 24.99 7.57
N TRP A 511 10.41 25.30 6.30
CA TRP A 511 9.10 25.66 5.77
C TRP A 511 8.65 24.60 4.78
N VAL A 512 7.50 23.99 5.05
CA VAL A 512 6.88 22.97 4.20
C VAL A 512 5.58 23.55 3.66
N SER A 513 5.64 24.13 2.46
CA SER A 513 4.46 24.66 1.77
C SER A 513 3.45 23.53 1.54
N THR A 514 2.15 23.79 1.73
CA THR A 514 1.13 22.81 1.32
C THR A 514 0.74 22.95 -0.14
N ALA A 515 1.20 23.98 -0.86
CA ALA A 515 0.98 24.17 -2.29
C ALA A 515 1.94 23.30 -3.12
N GLN A 516 1.84 21.98 -2.98
CA GLN A 516 2.65 20.98 -3.69
C GLN A 516 1.89 19.65 -3.80
N LYS A 517 2.19 18.85 -4.82
CA LYS A 517 1.45 17.60 -5.12
C LYS A 517 1.47 16.58 -3.97
N ASN A 518 2.58 16.52 -3.22
CA ASN A 518 2.78 15.55 -2.15
C ASN A 518 2.24 16.01 -0.79
N ALA A 519 1.56 17.17 -0.71
CA ALA A 519 1.13 17.77 0.56
C ALA A 519 0.19 16.87 1.37
N ALA A 520 -0.56 15.96 0.74
CA ALA A 520 -1.43 15.01 1.44
C ALA A 520 -0.65 14.08 2.40
N LEU A 521 0.61 13.77 2.09
CA LEU A 521 1.50 13.03 2.99
C LEU A 521 1.89 13.85 4.22
N ALA A 522 2.04 15.17 4.08
CA ALA A 522 2.30 16.05 5.21
C ALA A 522 1.07 16.16 6.12
N PHE A 523 -0.15 16.19 5.56
CA PHE A 523 -1.38 16.21 6.37
C PHE A 523 -1.48 14.97 7.27
N VAL A 524 -1.18 13.80 6.71
CA VAL A 524 -1.14 12.56 7.49
C VAL A 524 0.00 12.58 8.52
N ALA A 525 1.22 12.94 8.10
CA ALA A 525 2.40 12.80 8.95
C ALA A 525 2.48 13.85 10.07
N LEU A 526 1.93 15.05 9.86
CA LEU A 526 2.12 16.22 10.72
C LEU A 526 0.87 16.65 11.49
N GLU A 527 -0.33 16.19 11.14
CA GLU A 527 -1.51 16.42 11.99
C GLU A 527 -1.51 15.37 13.13
N PRO A 528 -1.26 15.78 14.39
CA PRO A 528 -0.98 14.84 15.49
C PRO A 528 -2.17 13.95 15.89
N GLU A 529 -3.40 14.31 15.52
CA GLU A 529 -4.60 13.50 15.74
C GLU A 529 -4.82 12.46 14.63
N ASN A 530 -4.04 12.49 13.54
CA ASN A 530 -4.08 11.46 12.53
C ASN A 530 -3.39 10.18 13.04
N ILE A 531 -4.00 9.02 12.78
CA ILE A 531 -3.54 7.72 13.31
C ILE A 531 -2.15 7.31 12.80
N ASP A 532 -1.70 7.89 11.69
CA ASP A 532 -0.41 7.62 11.04
C ASP A 532 0.58 8.77 11.20
N SER A 533 0.30 9.72 12.09
CA SER A 533 1.17 10.86 12.32
C SER A 533 2.49 10.48 12.98
N PHE A 534 3.50 11.33 12.81
CA PHE A 534 4.76 11.20 13.53
C PHE A 534 4.59 11.31 15.04
N ALA A 535 3.55 12.02 15.51
CA ALA A 535 3.20 12.06 16.93
C ALA A 535 2.64 10.71 17.40
N THR A 536 1.76 10.08 16.60
CA THR A 536 1.21 8.76 16.92
C THR A 536 2.27 7.67 16.96
N PHE A 537 3.25 7.70 16.07
CA PHE A 537 4.40 6.78 16.15
C PHE A 537 5.44 7.18 17.20
N GLY A 538 5.25 8.28 17.95
CA GLY A 538 6.23 8.75 18.93
C GLY A 538 7.56 9.23 18.35
N LEU A 539 7.62 9.46 17.02
CA LEU A 539 8.75 10.11 16.35
C LEU A 539 8.84 11.59 16.73
N VAL A 540 7.69 12.21 17.02
CA VAL A 540 7.59 13.47 17.77
C VAL A 540 6.91 13.14 19.10
N PRO A 541 7.68 12.82 20.17
CA PRO A 541 7.12 12.44 21.45
C PRO A 541 6.40 13.63 22.12
N LEU A 542 5.25 13.35 22.73
CA LEU A 542 4.37 14.34 23.34
C LEU A 542 3.64 13.75 24.56
N GLU A 543 3.53 14.54 25.63
CA GLU A 543 2.74 14.28 26.83
C GLU A 543 1.61 15.31 27.00
N VAL A 544 0.67 15.05 27.92
CA VAL A 544 -0.42 16.00 28.21
C VAL A 544 0.12 17.34 28.69
N GLY A 545 -0.31 18.41 28.03
CA GLY A 545 0.14 19.78 28.29
C GLY A 545 1.31 20.25 27.42
N ASP A 546 1.93 19.37 26.63
CA ASP A 546 3.00 19.75 25.71
C ASP A 546 2.48 20.58 24.54
N GLU A 547 3.29 21.54 24.09
CA GLU A 547 3.15 22.21 22.80
C GLU A 547 3.72 21.31 21.70
N TYR A 548 2.95 21.08 20.65
CA TYR A 548 3.42 20.38 19.47
C TYR A 548 4.43 21.26 18.72
N PRO A 549 5.67 20.79 18.47
CA PRO A 549 6.73 21.64 17.97
C PRO A 549 6.66 21.86 16.45
N ILE A 550 5.52 21.59 15.80
CA ILE A 550 5.30 21.80 14.38
C ILE A 550 4.08 22.69 14.25
N PHE A 551 4.31 23.90 13.74
CA PHE A 551 3.31 24.96 13.72
C PHE A 551 2.60 25.02 12.38
N ARG A 552 1.32 25.40 12.39
CA ARG A 552 0.52 25.59 11.19
C ARG A 552 0.50 27.08 10.85
N VAL A 553 0.95 27.42 9.65
CA VAL A 553 0.74 28.77 9.10
C VAL A 553 -0.59 28.75 8.37
N LEU A 554 -1.61 29.41 8.91
CA LEU A 554 -2.93 29.47 8.27
C LEU A 554 -2.91 30.35 7.02
N ARG A 555 -3.79 30.05 6.06
CA ARG A 555 -3.99 30.93 4.89
C ARG A 555 -4.67 32.23 5.37
N GLY A 556 -4.15 33.37 4.93
CA GLY A 556 -4.67 34.71 5.23
C GLY A 556 -5.82 35.13 4.35
#